data_AF-A0A1H1RKQ3-F1
#
_entry.id   AF-A0A1H1RKQ3-F1
#
_cell.length_a   1.000
_cell.length_b   1.000
_cell.length_c   1.000
_cell.angle_alpha   90.00
_cell.angle_beta   90.00
_cell.angle_gamma   90.00
#
_symmetry.space_group_name_H-M   'P 1'
#
loop_
_entity.id
_entity.type
_entity.pdbx_description
1 polymer ?
#
loop_
_entity_poly.entity_id
_entity_poly.type
_entity_poly.pdbx_seq_one_letter_code
_entity_poly.pdbx_strand_id
1 'polypeptide(L)'
;MKYQGVLKKMSTENLEEIQYYLDMKSDFLNMNQLLNKEITIKFVTYECLNCHLEKKIYRQGFCKSCFFEIPNAADWIMKPELSKAHLDIEDRDLAYEKSVQLKPHIVYLANSSNVKVGVTRKQQVPTRWIDQGAHEAIEIVEVPNRYLAGITEVALKDYVGDKTNWRKMLKNDIEDENLVEWREKLKQYIPDEAKQYFIENNSETHLNFPVLKYPKKPKSLNLIKTPIFTGKLVGIKGQYLIFDDETVFNVRSNEGLVVSIDV
;
A
#
# COMPACT_ATOMS: atom_id res chain seq x y z
N MET A 1 -3.08 26.11 11.21
CA MET A 1 -4.03 25.92 10.09
C MET A 1 -4.87 24.68 10.37
N LYS A 2 -6.13 24.63 9.93
CA LYS A 2 -7.05 23.52 10.23
C LYS A 2 -7.58 22.91 8.94
N TYR A 3 -7.42 21.60 8.79
CA TYR A 3 -7.89 20.81 7.66
C TYR A 3 -8.92 19.79 8.14
N GLN A 4 -9.88 19.42 7.28
CA GLN A 4 -10.85 18.36 7.60
C GLN A 4 -11.22 17.56 6.35
N GLY A 5 -11.18 16.24 6.45
CA GLY A 5 -11.42 15.36 5.31
C GLY A 5 -11.52 13.90 5.70
N VAL A 6 -12.02 13.09 4.77
CA VAL A 6 -12.01 11.62 4.91
C VAL A 6 -10.62 11.09 4.57
N LEU A 7 -10.04 10.31 5.46
CA LEU A 7 -8.75 9.67 5.23
C LEU A 7 -8.86 8.70 4.05
N LYS A 8 -7.93 8.86 3.12
CA LYS A 8 -7.64 7.98 1.99
C LYS A 8 -6.15 7.67 1.99
N LYS A 9 -5.73 6.62 1.29
CA LYS A 9 -4.32 6.39 0.96
C LYS A 9 -3.67 7.70 0.50
N MET A 10 -2.54 8.07 1.11
CA MET A 10 -1.76 9.23 0.71
C MET A 10 -1.22 9.01 -0.71
N SER A 11 -1.32 10.03 -1.55
CA SER A 11 -0.65 10.06 -2.84
C SER A 11 0.85 10.27 -2.62
N THR A 12 1.68 9.71 -3.49
CA THR A 12 3.13 9.76 -3.34
C THR A 12 3.83 10.09 -4.65
N GLU A 13 4.91 10.85 -4.55
CA GLU A 13 5.81 11.14 -5.66
C GLU A 13 7.22 10.64 -5.33
N ASN A 14 7.85 9.94 -6.29
CA ASN A 14 9.18 9.35 -6.12
C ASN A 14 10.28 10.33 -6.58
N LEU A 15 10.65 11.27 -5.71
CA LEU A 15 11.81 12.14 -5.88
C LEU A 15 13.04 11.53 -5.18
N GLU A 16 14.11 12.32 -4.97
CA GLU A 16 15.28 11.89 -4.18
C GLU A 16 14.88 11.39 -2.78
N GLU A 17 13.91 12.06 -2.16
CA GLU A 17 13.18 11.62 -0.98
C GLU A 17 11.68 11.67 -1.29
N ILE A 18 10.98 10.58 -0.98
CA ILE A 18 9.56 10.42 -1.34
C ILE A 18 8.70 11.53 -0.72
N GLN A 19 7.87 12.15 -1.56
CA GLN A 19 6.89 13.14 -1.12
C GLN A 19 5.53 12.49 -0.89
N TYR A 20 4.86 12.89 0.17
CA TYR A 20 3.56 12.39 0.61
C TYR A 20 2.52 13.49 0.64
N TYR A 21 1.35 13.19 0.10
CA TYR A 21 0.25 14.13 0.04
C TYR A 21 -1.05 13.52 0.56
N LEU A 22 -1.72 14.29 1.40
CA LEU A 22 -3.02 13.92 1.97
C LEU A 22 -4.12 14.81 1.37
N ASP A 23 -5.03 14.17 0.64
CA ASP A 23 -6.25 14.79 0.13
C ASP A 23 -7.24 15.01 1.27
N MET A 24 -7.59 16.28 1.51
CA MET A 24 -8.52 16.73 2.55
C MET A 24 -9.72 17.46 1.92
N LYS A 25 -10.25 16.93 0.81
CA LYS A 25 -11.48 17.40 0.12
C LYS A 25 -11.29 18.76 -0.57
N SER A 26 -11.30 19.86 0.17
CA SER A 26 -11.06 21.22 -0.33
C SER A 26 -9.58 21.58 -0.38
N ASP A 27 -8.78 20.87 0.41
CA ASP A 27 -7.39 21.17 0.64
C ASP A 27 -6.51 19.96 0.32
N PHE A 28 -5.25 20.25 -0.01
CA PHE A 28 -4.25 19.24 -0.30
C PHE A 28 -3.02 19.52 0.55
N LEU A 29 -2.66 18.58 1.41
CA LEU A 29 -1.62 18.76 2.40
C LEU A 29 -0.35 18.02 1.97
N ASN A 30 0.72 18.75 1.71
CA ASN A 30 2.05 18.14 1.60
C ASN A 30 2.52 17.77 3.02
N MET A 31 2.51 16.46 3.31
CA MET A 31 2.83 15.94 4.63
C MET A 31 4.30 16.11 4.99
N ASN A 32 5.21 16.14 3.99
CA ASN A 32 6.64 16.35 4.23
C ASN A 32 6.90 17.74 4.82
N GLN A 33 6.11 18.76 4.47
CA GLN A 33 6.22 20.10 5.05
C GLN A 33 5.82 20.18 6.53
N LEU A 34 5.26 19.10 7.07
CA LEU A 34 4.85 18.97 8.47
C LEU A 34 5.88 18.22 9.32
N LEU A 35 6.96 17.71 8.71
CA LEU A 35 8.06 17.10 9.44
C LEU A 35 8.64 18.10 10.45
N ASN A 36 8.96 17.59 11.63
CA ASN A 36 9.45 18.33 12.80
C ASN A 36 8.43 19.33 13.39
N LYS A 37 7.17 19.32 12.97
CA LYS A 37 6.08 20.13 13.54
C LYS A 37 5.16 19.29 14.41
N GLU A 38 4.52 19.95 15.37
CA GLU A 38 3.43 19.35 16.15
C GLU A 38 2.15 19.39 15.32
N ILE A 39 1.46 18.24 15.24
CA ILE A 39 0.16 18.13 14.59
C ILE A 39 -0.84 17.51 15.55
N THR A 40 -2.09 17.98 15.50
CA THR A 40 -3.21 17.39 16.23
C THR A 40 -4.14 16.71 15.24
N ILE A 41 -4.41 15.43 15.43
CA ILE A 41 -5.36 14.64 14.64
C ILE A 41 -6.58 14.33 15.52
N LYS A 42 -7.76 14.74 15.07
CA LYS A 42 -9.03 14.50 15.75
C LYS A 42 -9.99 13.69 14.89
N PHE A 43 -10.51 12.60 15.41
CA PHE A 43 -11.63 11.87 14.81
C PHE A 43 -12.92 12.70 14.90
N VAL A 44 -13.63 12.80 13.78
CA VAL A 44 -14.89 13.56 13.66
C VAL A 44 -16.07 12.61 13.45
N THR A 45 -16.04 11.84 12.36
CA THR A 45 -17.07 10.85 12.01
C THR A 45 -16.53 9.85 10.98
N TYR A 46 -17.39 9.07 10.34
CA TYR A 46 -17.06 8.15 9.26
C TYR A 46 -17.63 8.64 7.92
N GLU A 47 -16.96 8.32 6.81
CA GLU A 47 -17.51 8.52 5.46
C GLU A 47 -17.10 7.31 4.60
N CYS A 48 -18.10 6.56 4.11
CA CYS A 48 -17.84 5.42 3.24
C CYS A 48 -17.22 5.89 1.92
N LEU A 49 -16.07 5.32 1.53
CA LEU A 49 -15.37 5.71 0.30
C LEU A 49 -16.10 5.36 -1.00
N ASN A 50 -17.17 4.57 -0.94
CA ASN A 50 -17.98 4.22 -2.11
C ASN A 50 -19.28 5.02 -2.21
N CYS A 51 -20.11 5.00 -1.15
CA CYS A 51 -21.42 5.67 -1.19
C CYS A 51 -21.42 7.07 -0.58
N HIS A 52 -20.31 7.54 -0.01
CA HIS A 52 -20.14 8.86 0.62
C HIS A 52 -21.11 9.17 1.76
N LEU A 53 -21.85 8.17 2.25
CA LEU A 53 -22.73 8.30 3.41
C LEU A 53 -21.94 8.18 4.71
N GLU A 54 -22.43 8.89 5.73
CA GLU A 54 -21.94 8.81 7.09
C GLU A 54 -22.34 7.47 7.71
N LYS A 55 -21.50 6.46 7.50
CA LYS A 55 -21.70 5.09 7.97
C LYS A 55 -20.40 4.57 8.55
N LYS A 56 -20.48 3.87 9.68
CA LYS A 56 -19.30 3.22 10.29
C LYS A 56 -18.60 2.33 9.27
N ILE A 57 -17.29 2.49 9.16
CA ILE A 57 -16.46 1.70 8.26
C ILE A 57 -16.34 0.28 8.77
N TYR A 58 -16.57 -0.68 7.87
CA TYR A 58 -16.40 -2.09 8.12
C TYR A 58 -14.98 -2.54 7.77
N ARG A 59 -14.54 -2.32 6.52
CA ARG A 59 -13.21 -2.71 6.04
C ARG A 59 -12.84 -1.93 4.77
N GLN A 60 -11.55 -1.68 4.54
CA GLN A 60 -11.02 -1.02 3.32
C GLN A 60 -11.68 0.33 3.00
N GLY A 61 -12.05 1.10 4.04
CA GLY A 61 -12.77 2.37 3.84
C GLY A 61 -14.23 2.25 3.41
N PHE A 62 -14.80 1.03 3.37
CA PHE A 62 -16.18 0.80 2.98
C PHE A 62 -17.08 0.44 4.16
N CYS A 63 -18.33 0.92 4.13
CA CYS A 63 -19.39 0.41 5.01
C CYS A 63 -19.75 -1.04 4.66
N LYS A 64 -20.47 -1.72 5.55
CA LYS A 64 -20.78 -3.15 5.42
C LYS A 64 -21.47 -3.51 4.09
N SER A 65 -22.51 -2.79 3.69
CA SER A 65 -23.23 -3.09 2.44
C SER A 65 -22.31 -2.95 1.23
N CYS A 66 -21.65 -1.79 1.10
CA CYS A 66 -20.74 -1.54 -0.01
C CYS A 66 -19.63 -2.60 -0.10
N PHE A 67 -19.01 -2.99 1.03
CA PHE A 67 -17.95 -4.00 1.03
C PHE A 67 -18.36 -5.34 0.38
N PHE A 68 -19.60 -5.78 0.57
CA PHE A 68 -20.10 -7.04 0.00
C PHE A 68 -20.64 -6.90 -1.43
N GLU A 69 -21.05 -5.69 -1.83
CA GLU A 69 -21.72 -5.46 -3.13
C GLU A 69 -20.75 -5.04 -4.24
N ILE A 70 -19.75 -4.20 -3.94
CA ILE A 70 -18.95 -3.55 -4.99
C ILE A 70 -17.81 -4.44 -5.50
N PRO A 71 -17.48 -4.38 -6.80
CA PRO A 71 -16.43 -5.21 -7.39
C PRO A 71 -15.02 -4.84 -6.88
N ASN A 72 -14.79 -3.60 -6.44
CA ASN A 72 -13.47 -3.17 -5.94
C ASN A 72 -13.13 -3.68 -4.52
N ALA A 73 -14.06 -4.38 -3.86
CA ALA A 73 -13.90 -5.03 -2.57
C ALA A 73 -14.02 -6.57 -2.67
N ALA A 74 -14.06 -7.10 -3.90
CA ALA A 74 -14.15 -8.53 -4.16
C ALA A 74 -12.86 -9.28 -3.77
N ASP A 75 -12.96 -10.61 -3.58
CA ASP A 75 -11.85 -11.41 -3.06
C ASP A 75 -10.61 -11.38 -3.97
N TRP A 76 -10.81 -11.28 -5.29
CA TRP A 76 -9.73 -11.21 -6.28
C TRP A 76 -8.83 -9.97 -6.13
N ILE A 77 -9.28 -8.95 -5.38
CA ILE A 77 -8.46 -7.77 -5.02
C ILE A 77 -7.31 -8.17 -4.09
N MET A 78 -7.56 -9.09 -3.15
CA MET A 78 -6.55 -9.60 -2.21
C MET A 78 -5.88 -10.89 -2.70
N LYS A 79 -6.58 -11.64 -3.57
CA LYS A 79 -6.18 -12.93 -4.11
C LYS A 79 -6.18 -12.88 -5.65
N PRO A 80 -5.15 -12.30 -6.28
CA PRO A 80 -5.15 -12.07 -7.73
C PRO A 80 -5.39 -13.34 -8.56
N GLU A 81 -5.05 -14.51 -8.03
CA GLU A 81 -5.27 -15.83 -8.63
C GLU A 81 -6.76 -16.21 -8.79
N LEU A 82 -7.67 -15.55 -8.06
CA LEU A 82 -9.11 -15.75 -8.20
C LEU A 82 -9.75 -14.90 -9.31
N SER A 83 -8.97 -14.08 -10.02
CA SER A 83 -9.41 -13.26 -11.15
C SER A 83 -9.93 -14.14 -12.29
N LYS A 84 -11.19 -13.97 -12.70
CA LYS A 84 -11.83 -14.75 -13.78
C LYS A 84 -12.30 -13.93 -14.98
N ALA A 85 -12.09 -12.61 -15.00
CA ALA A 85 -12.55 -11.75 -16.09
C ALA A 85 -11.97 -12.12 -17.47
N HIS A 86 -10.81 -12.78 -17.52
CA HIS A 86 -10.18 -13.28 -18.75
C HIS A 86 -10.90 -14.49 -19.36
N LEU A 87 -11.83 -15.10 -18.62
CA LEU A 87 -12.71 -16.20 -19.04
C LEU A 87 -14.14 -15.72 -19.32
N ASP A 88 -14.40 -14.41 -19.30
CA ASP A 88 -15.73 -13.82 -19.39
C ASP A 88 -16.70 -14.27 -18.27
N ILE A 89 -16.18 -14.69 -17.12
CA ILE A 89 -16.98 -15.08 -15.95
C ILE A 89 -17.03 -13.92 -14.95
N GLU A 90 -18.25 -13.47 -14.64
CA GLU A 90 -18.54 -12.42 -13.66
C GLU A 90 -18.36 -12.91 -12.20
N ASP A 91 -17.82 -12.03 -11.35
CA ASP A 91 -17.91 -12.16 -9.88
C ASP A 91 -18.98 -11.21 -9.30
N ARG A 92 -18.85 -9.91 -9.56
CA ARG A 92 -19.81 -8.87 -9.12
C ARG A 92 -20.20 -7.87 -10.21
N ASP A 93 -19.27 -7.52 -11.10
CA ASP A 93 -19.52 -6.64 -12.25
C ASP A 93 -18.46 -6.91 -13.32
N LEU A 94 -18.82 -7.68 -14.35
CA LEU A 94 -17.87 -8.12 -15.37
C LEU A 94 -17.24 -6.95 -16.16
N ALA A 95 -18.00 -5.89 -16.41
CA ALA A 95 -17.49 -4.74 -17.17
C ALA A 95 -16.42 -4.01 -16.39
N TYR A 96 -16.67 -3.76 -15.10
CA TYR A 96 -15.68 -3.19 -14.19
C TYR A 96 -14.47 -4.13 -14.06
N GLU A 97 -14.69 -5.42 -13.82
CA GLU A 97 -13.64 -6.41 -13.63
C GLU A 97 -12.72 -6.51 -14.83
N LYS A 98 -13.26 -6.58 -16.05
CA LYS A 98 -12.45 -6.52 -17.28
C LYS A 98 -11.60 -5.27 -17.35
N SER A 99 -12.19 -4.11 -17.02
CA SER A 99 -11.49 -2.81 -17.07
C SER A 99 -10.30 -2.71 -16.12
N VAL A 100 -10.23 -3.53 -15.07
CA VAL A 100 -9.16 -3.48 -14.06
C VAL A 100 -8.27 -4.73 -14.04
N GLN A 101 -8.79 -5.90 -14.40
CA GLN A 101 -8.08 -7.18 -14.40
C GLN A 101 -7.36 -7.42 -15.73
N LEU A 102 -7.92 -7.00 -16.87
CA LEU A 102 -7.34 -7.21 -18.22
C LEU A 102 -6.46 -6.03 -18.63
N LYS A 103 -5.44 -5.77 -17.82
CA LYS A 103 -4.43 -4.73 -18.02
C LYS A 103 -3.06 -5.26 -17.64
N PRO A 104 -1.96 -4.61 -18.09
CA PRO A 104 -0.62 -4.99 -17.65
C PRO A 104 -0.46 -5.00 -16.13
N HIS A 105 -0.01 -6.12 -15.60
CA HIS A 105 0.30 -6.33 -14.18
C HIS A 105 1.76 -6.74 -14.04
N ILE A 106 2.36 -6.28 -12.95
CA ILE A 106 3.74 -6.57 -12.56
C ILE A 106 3.71 -7.50 -11.35
N VAL A 107 4.46 -8.59 -11.44
CA VAL A 107 4.91 -9.34 -10.27
C VAL A 107 6.30 -8.84 -9.94
N TYR A 108 6.54 -8.48 -8.69
CA TYR A 108 7.80 -7.89 -8.23
C TYR A 108 8.27 -8.54 -6.94
N LEU A 109 9.57 -8.42 -6.66
CA LEU A 109 10.12 -8.54 -5.33
C LEU A 109 10.19 -7.17 -4.68
N ALA A 110 9.94 -7.11 -3.38
CA ALA A 110 10.13 -5.91 -2.58
C ALA A 110 10.73 -6.28 -1.22
N ASN A 111 11.68 -5.48 -0.75
CA ASN A 111 12.25 -5.64 0.57
C ASN A 111 11.83 -4.46 1.47
N SER A 112 10.94 -4.72 2.42
CA SER A 112 10.52 -3.75 3.45
C SER A 112 11.03 -4.09 4.85
N SER A 113 11.43 -5.34 5.04
CA SER A 113 11.89 -5.98 6.28
C SER A 113 12.49 -7.37 6.00
N ASN A 114 12.08 -7.95 4.88
CA ASN A 114 12.52 -9.19 4.28
C ASN A 114 12.05 -9.16 2.82
N VAL A 115 12.69 -9.94 1.95
CA VAL A 115 12.24 -10.13 0.57
C VAL A 115 10.88 -10.82 0.57
N LYS A 116 9.97 -10.29 -0.25
CA LYS A 116 8.66 -10.87 -0.54
C LYS A 116 8.27 -10.63 -1.98
N VAL A 117 7.35 -11.44 -2.48
CA VAL A 117 6.73 -11.25 -3.79
C VAL A 117 5.39 -10.51 -3.65
N GLY A 118 5.05 -9.70 -4.64
CA GLY A 118 3.75 -9.03 -4.70
C GLY A 118 3.28 -8.77 -6.12
N VAL A 119 1.99 -8.48 -6.25
CA VAL A 119 1.35 -8.09 -7.52
C VAL A 119 0.88 -6.63 -7.49
N THR A 120 1.03 -5.95 -8.62
CA THR A 120 0.47 -4.62 -8.83
C THR A 120 0.10 -4.37 -10.28
N ARG A 121 -0.69 -3.34 -10.56
CA ARG A 121 -0.87 -2.84 -11.93
C ARG A 121 0.38 -2.07 -12.34
N LYS A 122 0.77 -2.13 -13.62
CA LYS A 122 1.94 -1.41 -14.13
C LYS A 122 1.92 0.08 -13.81
N GLN A 123 0.77 0.74 -13.92
CA GLN A 123 0.61 2.17 -13.60
C GLN A 123 0.74 2.51 -12.11
N GLN A 124 0.92 1.52 -11.23
CA GLN A 124 1.13 1.72 -9.79
C GLN A 124 2.59 1.48 -9.38
N VAL A 125 3.50 1.22 -10.32
CA VAL A 125 4.94 1.18 -10.06
C VAL A 125 5.49 2.62 -10.16
N PRO A 126 6.29 3.12 -9.18
CA PRO A 126 6.71 2.48 -7.94
C PRO A 126 5.79 2.75 -6.73
N THR A 127 4.69 3.49 -6.90
CA THR A 127 3.75 3.85 -5.81
C THR A 127 3.37 2.68 -4.90
N ARG A 128 3.20 1.48 -5.44
CA ARG A 128 2.84 0.28 -4.66
C ARG A 128 3.95 -0.16 -3.70
N TRP A 129 5.22 0.00 -4.10
CA TRP A 129 6.39 -0.32 -3.28
C TRP A 129 6.57 0.70 -2.17
N ILE A 130 6.39 1.99 -2.52
CA ILE A 130 6.33 3.10 -1.58
C ILE A 130 5.24 2.85 -0.53
N ASP A 131 4.02 2.51 -0.94
CA ASP A 131 2.89 2.21 -0.03
C ASP A 131 3.20 1.11 1.00
N GLN A 132 4.11 0.20 0.64
CA GLN A 132 4.52 -0.94 1.46
C GLN A 132 5.75 -0.64 2.32
N GLY A 133 6.37 0.54 2.18
CA GLY A 133 7.59 0.89 2.90
C GLY A 133 8.81 0.05 2.48
N ALA A 134 8.82 -0.43 1.23
CA ALA A 134 9.98 -1.13 0.67
C ALA A 134 11.12 -0.14 0.41
N HIS A 135 12.34 -0.45 0.85
CA HIS A 135 13.54 0.35 0.55
C HIS A 135 14.17 -0.03 -0.79
N GLU A 136 13.84 -1.21 -1.30
CA GLU A 136 14.25 -1.69 -2.61
C GLU A 136 13.16 -2.61 -3.19
N ALA A 137 13.06 -2.62 -4.53
CA ALA A 137 12.17 -3.50 -5.26
C ALA A 137 12.70 -3.76 -6.67
N ILE A 138 12.31 -4.90 -7.26
CA ILE A 138 12.62 -5.26 -8.64
C ILE A 138 11.43 -5.97 -9.27
N GLU A 139 11.20 -5.71 -10.55
CA GLU A 139 10.17 -6.41 -11.33
C GLU A 139 10.68 -7.78 -11.80
N ILE A 140 9.81 -8.80 -11.74
CA ILE A 140 10.11 -10.17 -12.16
C ILE A 140 9.43 -10.49 -13.49
N VAL A 141 8.11 -10.27 -13.58
CA VAL A 141 7.33 -10.53 -14.79
C VAL A 141 6.34 -9.39 -15.06
N GLU A 142 6.10 -9.09 -16.33
CA GLU A 142 5.03 -8.21 -16.80
C GLU A 142 4.02 -8.99 -17.65
N VAL A 143 2.85 -9.24 -17.08
CA VAL A 143 1.82 -10.09 -17.70
C VAL A 143 0.60 -9.26 -18.12
N PRO A 144 -0.16 -9.70 -19.15
CA PRO A 144 -1.26 -8.92 -19.73
C PRO A 144 -2.53 -8.87 -18.86
N ASN A 145 -2.62 -9.70 -17.82
CA ASN A 145 -3.79 -9.73 -16.96
C ASN A 145 -3.44 -10.12 -15.51
N ARG A 146 -4.37 -9.84 -14.61
CA ARG A 146 -4.24 -10.06 -13.17
C ARG A 146 -4.12 -11.53 -12.78
N TYR A 147 -4.81 -12.43 -13.48
CA TYR A 147 -4.80 -13.85 -13.18
C TYR A 147 -3.40 -14.46 -13.34
N LEU A 148 -2.74 -14.19 -14.47
CA LEU A 148 -1.36 -14.62 -14.71
C LEU A 148 -0.39 -14.10 -13.64
N ALA A 149 -0.61 -12.86 -13.18
CA ALA A 149 0.20 -12.29 -12.11
C ALA A 149 -0.07 -13.02 -10.79
N GLY A 150 -1.32 -13.40 -10.53
CA GLY A 150 -1.75 -14.13 -9.35
C GLY A 150 -1.18 -15.54 -9.25
N ILE A 151 -1.29 -16.35 -10.31
CA ILE A 151 -0.71 -17.70 -10.30
C ILE A 151 0.81 -17.65 -10.13
N THR A 152 1.47 -16.64 -10.72
CA THR A 152 2.90 -16.43 -10.55
C THR A 152 3.24 -16.02 -9.12
N GLU A 153 2.49 -15.09 -8.52
CA GLU A 153 2.69 -14.69 -7.12
C GLU A 153 2.53 -15.87 -6.17
N VAL A 154 1.49 -16.70 -6.37
CA VAL A 154 1.26 -17.91 -5.56
C VAL A 154 2.44 -18.89 -5.69
N ALA A 155 2.91 -19.15 -6.92
CA ALA A 155 4.04 -20.04 -7.14
C ALA A 155 5.34 -19.54 -6.49
N LEU A 156 5.56 -18.23 -6.44
CA LEU A 156 6.77 -17.65 -5.86
C LEU A 156 6.70 -17.45 -4.34
N LYS A 157 5.50 -17.33 -3.76
CA LYS A 157 5.30 -17.07 -2.31
C LYS A 157 5.89 -18.15 -1.42
N ASP A 158 5.95 -19.40 -1.87
CA ASP A 158 6.50 -20.52 -1.09
C ASP A 158 8.03 -20.42 -0.88
N TYR A 159 8.71 -19.54 -1.63
CA TYR A 159 10.17 -19.41 -1.61
C TYR A 159 10.67 -18.09 -0.98
N VAL A 160 9.76 -17.20 -0.60
CA VAL A 160 10.05 -15.88 -0.01
C VAL A 160 9.19 -15.65 1.24
N GLY A 161 9.42 -14.55 1.96
CA GLY A 161 8.63 -14.27 3.16
C GLY A 161 7.17 -13.90 2.86
N ASP A 162 6.23 -14.41 3.67
CA ASP A 162 4.77 -14.21 3.51
C ASP A 162 4.33 -12.75 3.69
N LYS A 163 4.65 -12.14 4.84
CA LYS A 163 4.14 -10.82 5.22
C LYS A 163 5.23 -9.91 5.75
N THR A 164 5.16 -8.64 5.38
CA THR A 164 5.99 -7.57 5.95
C THR A 164 5.75 -7.46 7.45
N ASN A 165 6.82 -7.52 8.23
CA ASN A 165 6.78 -7.15 9.63
C ASN A 165 6.83 -5.63 9.75
N TRP A 166 5.66 -4.99 9.82
CA TRP A 166 5.56 -3.53 9.86
C TRP A 166 6.35 -2.89 11.00
N ARG A 167 6.53 -3.60 12.13
CA ARG A 167 7.35 -3.08 13.25
C ARG A 167 8.82 -3.04 12.89
N LYS A 168 9.36 -4.08 12.25
CA LYS A 168 10.76 -4.08 11.75
C LYS A 168 10.95 -3.01 10.68
N MET A 169 10.03 -2.94 9.72
CA MET A 169 10.02 -1.93 8.65
C MET A 169 10.10 -0.49 9.20
N LEU A 170 9.29 -0.16 10.21
CA LEU A 170 9.27 1.17 10.82
C LEU A 170 10.43 1.42 11.76
N LYS A 171 11.04 0.39 12.37
CA LYS A 171 12.29 0.54 13.14
C LYS A 171 13.49 0.80 12.25
N ASN A 172 13.34 0.63 10.93
CA ASN A 172 14.44 0.53 9.98
C ASN A 172 15.44 -0.59 10.33
N ASP A 173 14.93 -1.66 10.93
CA ASP A 173 15.65 -2.91 11.19
C ASP A 173 15.54 -3.76 9.93
N ILE A 174 16.30 -3.36 8.91
CA ILE A 174 16.28 -3.91 7.55
C ILE A 174 17.66 -4.47 7.20
N GLU A 175 17.65 -5.56 6.45
CA GLU A 175 18.83 -6.19 5.86
C GLU A 175 18.78 -5.93 4.36
N ASP A 176 19.91 -5.52 3.80
CA ASP A 176 20.13 -5.30 2.37
C ASP A 176 20.24 -6.67 1.67
N GLU A 177 19.53 -6.86 0.57
CA GLU A 177 19.42 -8.13 -0.14
C GLU A 177 19.59 -7.93 -1.63
N ASN A 178 20.31 -8.81 -2.31
CA ASN A 178 20.44 -8.73 -3.77
C ASN A 178 19.17 -9.27 -4.43
N LEU A 179 18.26 -8.38 -4.83
CA LEU A 179 17.00 -8.76 -5.46
C LEU A 179 17.20 -9.30 -6.87
N VAL A 180 18.30 -8.97 -7.55
CA VAL A 180 18.66 -9.59 -8.83
C VAL A 180 18.96 -11.08 -8.63
N GLU A 181 19.76 -11.43 -7.62
CA GLU A 181 20.03 -12.84 -7.27
C GLU A 181 18.76 -13.59 -6.89
N TRP A 182 17.88 -12.97 -6.10
CA TRP A 182 16.59 -13.55 -5.77
C TRP A 182 15.73 -13.77 -7.01
N ARG A 183 15.67 -12.81 -7.93
CA ARG A 183 14.92 -12.93 -9.19
C ARG A 183 15.43 -14.10 -10.03
N GLU A 184 16.75 -14.23 -10.19
CA GLU A 184 17.35 -15.35 -10.94
C GLU A 184 17.08 -16.71 -10.27
N LYS A 185 17.19 -16.78 -8.94
CA LYS A 185 16.83 -17.99 -8.17
C LYS A 185 15.37 -18.39 -8.38
N LEU A 186 14.47 -17.40 -8.40
CA LEU A 186 13.02 -17.62 -8.51
C LEU A 186 12.53 -17.89 -9.93
N LYS A 187 13.31 -17.53 -10.95
CA LYS A 187 12.98 -17.71 -12.38
C LYS A 187 12.48 -19.12 -12.70
N GLN A 188 13.08 -20.15 -12.09
CA GLN A 188 12.73 -21.56 -12.33
C GLN A 188 11.32 -21.95 -11.83
N TYR A 189 10.75 -21.19 -10.89
CA TYR A 189 9.45 -21.47 -10.28
C TYR A 189 8.31 -20.69 -10.94
N ILE A 190 8.60 -19.89 -11.97
CA ILE A 190 7.58 -19.17 -12.74
C ILE A 190 6.74 -20.19 -13.53
N PRO A 191 5.40 -20.16 -13.43
CA PRO A 191 4.51 -21.05 -14.19
C PRO A 191 4.72 -20.94 -15.71
N ASP A 192 4.51 -22.04 -16.45
CA ASP A 192 4.72 -22.11 -17.89
C ASP A 192 3.95 -21.01 -18.66
N GLU A 193 2.73 -20.72 -18.22
CA GLU A 193 1.88 -19.68 -18.78
C GLU A 193 2.48 -18.27 -18.64
N ALA A 194 3.33 -18.06 -17.62
CA ALA A 194 3.94 -16.79 -17.30
C ALA A 194 5.42 -16.67 -17.75
N LYS A 195 6.09 -17.78 -18.09
CA LYS A 195 7.54 -17.81 -18.38
C LYS A 195 7.97 -16.84 -19.49
N GLN A 196 7.16 -16.71 -20.54
CA GLN A 196 7.46 -15.82 -21.67
C GLN A 196 7.47 -14.32 -21.30
N TYR A 197 6.89 -13.98 -20.15
CA TYR A 197 6.76 -12.60 -19.66
C TYR A 197 7.84 -12.21 -18.65
N PHE A 198 8.86 -13.07 -18.47
CA PHE A 198 9.98 -12.79 -17.58
C PHE A 198 10.82 -11.61 -18.05
N ILE A 199 11.19 -10.75 -17.11
CA ILE A 199 12.01 -9.57 -17.34
C ILE A 199 13.47 -9.94 -17.08
N GLU A 200 14.24 -10.15 -18.16
CA GLU A 200 15.64 -10.59 -18.05
C GLU A 200 16.58 -9.50 -17.53
N ASN A 201 16.38 -8.25 -17.93
CA ASN A 201 17.28 -7.14 -17.60
C ASN A 201 16.50 -6.06 -16.87
N ASN A 202 16.73 -5.94 -15.57
CA ASN A 202 16.21 -4.85 -14.76
C ASN A 202 17.17 -4.62 -13.59
N SER A 203 17.17 -3.42 -13.04
CA SER A 203 17.92 -3.07 -11.85
C SER A 203 16.97 -2.86 -10.68
N GLU A 204 17.53 -2.93 -9.48
CA GLU A 204 16.79 -2.55 -8.28
C GLU A 204 16.38 -1.08 -8.33
N THR A 205 15.18 -0.83 -7.85
CA THR A 205 14.70 0.52 -7.55
C THR A 205 14.87 0.76 -6.06
N HIS A 206 15.79 1.63 -5.68
CA HIS A 206 15.94 2.06 -4.29
C HIS A 206 14.97 3.20 -3.97
N LEU A 207 14.44 3.20 -2.75
CA LEU A 207 13.38 4.10 -2.29
C LEU A 207 13.77 4.73 -0.95
N ASN A 208 13.86 6.06 -0.97
CA ASN A 208 14.27 6.86 0.19
C ASN A 208 13.06 7.53 0.84
N PHE A 209 12.86 7.26 2.13
CA PHE A 209 11.70 7.75 2.88
C PHE A 209 12.07 8.94 3.79
N PRO A 210 11.16 9.94 3.91
CA PRO A 210 11.36 11.10 4.76
C PRO A 210 11.21 10.77 6.25
N VAL A 211 12.26 10.23 6.86
CA VAL A 211 12.27 9.85 8.28
C VAL A 211 13.47 10.45 9.00
N LEU A 212 13.19 11.44 9.86
CA LEU A 212 14.19 12.10 10.69
C LEU A 212 14.57 11.24 11.91
N LYS A 213 13.61 10.49 12.45
CA LYS A 213 13.81 9.62 13.61
C LYS A 213 12.95 8.37 13.51
N TYR A 214 13.61 7.21 13.52
CA TYR A 214 12.94 5.91 13.54
C TYR A 214 12.54 5.51 14.97
N PRO A 215 11.31 5.00 15.18
CA PRO A 215 10.85 4.51 16.48
C PRO A 215 11.56 3.21 16.84
N LYS A 216 12.04 3.08 18.07
CA LYS A 216 12.60 1.82 18.60
C LYS A 216 11.52 0.81 19.00
N LYS A 217 10.35 1.28 19.44
CA LYS A 217 9.21 0.49 19.94
C LYS A 217 7.90 1.10 19.43
N PRO A 218 7.61 0.98 18.12
CA PRO A 218 6.47 1.67 17.51
C PRO A 218 5.14 1.22 18.13
N LYS A 219 4.31 2.20 18.53
CA LYS A 219 2.98 2.02 19.13
C LYS A 219 1.91 2.50 18.16
N SER A 220 1.02 1.61 17.72
CA SER A 220 -0.04 2.01 16.80
C SER A 220 -1.08 2.89 17.51
N LEU A 221 -1.31 4.09 16.99
CA LEU A 221 -2.42 4.94 17.39
C LEU A 221 -3.75 4.29 16.98
N ASN A 222 -4.70 4.25 17.91
CA ASN A 222 -6.09 3.89 17.63
C ASN A 222 -6.95 5.13 17.83
N LEU A 223 -7.24 5.84 16.73
CA LEU A 223 -7.96 7.11 16.79
C LEU A 223 -9.45 6.93 17.21
N ILE A 224 -10.01 5.73 17.10
CA ILE A 224 -11.39 5.46 17.57
C ILE A 224 -11.43 5.40 19.10
N LYS A 225 -10.39 4.86 19.74
CA LYS A 225 -10.27 4.79 21.21
C LYS A 225 -9.73 6.08 21.81
N THR A 226 -8.85 6.76 21.07
CA THR A 226 -8.22 8.02 21.45
C THR A 226 -8.56 9.06 20.38
N PRO A 227 -9.75 9.70 20.46
CA PRO A 227 -10.31 10.52 19.39
C PRO A 227 -9.55 11.80 19.12
N ILE A 228 -8.60 12.19 19.96
CA ILE A 228 -7.70 13.32 19.76
C ILE A 228 -6.30 12.86 20.11
N PHE A 229 -5.36 13.07 19.20
CA PHE A 229 -3.95 12.81 19.41
C PHE A 229 -3.13 14.02 18.94
N THR A 230 -2.20 14.46 19.75
CA THR A 230 -1.25 15.53 19.41
C THR A 230 0.15 14.97 19.52
N GLY A 231 0.97 15.21 18.50
CA GLY A 231 2.35 14.74 18.50
C GLY A 231 3.21 15.40 17.43
N LYS A 232 4.51 15.39 17.65
CA LYS A 232 5.49 15.90 16.71
C LYS A 232 5.78 14.88 15.61
N LEU A 233 5.46 15.20 14.36
CA LEU A 233 5.72 14.32 13.21
C LEU A 233 7.23 14.29 12.93
N VAL A 234 7.86 13.12 12.97
CA VAL A 234 9.31 12.95 12.74
C VAL A 234 9.62 12.03 11.58
N GLY A 235 8.62 11.44 10.94
CA GLY A 235 8.85 10.71 9.70
C GLY A 235 7.59 10.18 9.04
N ILE A 236 7.74 9.77 7.79
CA ILE A 236 6.72 9.08 7.01
C ILE A 236 7.40 7.91 6.28
N LYS A 237 6.89 6.69 6.47
CA LYS A 237 7.37 5.49 5.76
C LYS A 237 6.21 4.57 5.44
N GLY A 238 6.08 4.15 4.18
CA GLY A 238 4.87 3.46 3.77
C GLY A 238 3.66 4.39 3.80
N GLN A 239 2.58 3.94 4.42
CA GLN A 239 1.41 4.77 4.73
C GLN A 239 1.34 5.12 6.23
N TYR A 240 2.48 5.09 6.93
CA TYR A 240 2.57 5.42 8.35
C TYR A 240 3.14 6.82 8.56
N LEU A 241 2.44 7.60 9.38
CA LEU A 241 3.00 8.76 10.07
C LEU A 241 3.74 8.28 11.32
N ILE A 242 4.92 8.82 11.58
CA ILE A 242 5.80 8.46 12.70
C ILE A 242 5.96 9.69 13.59
N PHE A 243 5.69 9.53 14.88
CA PHE A 243 5.77 10.59 15.88
C PHE A 243 6.95 10.38 16.84
N ASP A 244 7.43 11.50 17.40
CA ASP A 244 8.64 11.53 18.24
C ASP A 244 8.57 10.66 19.50
N ASP A 245 7.35 10.43 20.00
CA ASP A 245 7.00 9.68 21.22
C ASP A 245 6.87 8.16 20.99
N GLU A 246 7.30 7.66 19.83
CA GLU A 246 7.17 6.28 19.34
C GLU A 246 5.77 5.92 18.81
N THR A 247 4.81 6.85 18.83
CA THR A 247 3.49 6.62 18.25
C THR A 247 3.59 6.57 16.72
N VAL A 248 2.85 5.66 16.09
CA VAL A 248 2.74 5.54 14.65
C VAL A 248 1.28 5.46 14.23
N PHE A 249 0.92 6.10 13.12
CA PHE A 249 -0.45 6.13 12.62
C PHE A 249 -0.50 5.72 11.15
N ASN A 250 -1.13 4.57 10.87
CA ASN A 250 -1.29 4.09 9.50
C ASN A 250 -2.52 4.74 8.85
N VAL A 251 -2.31 5.68 7.93
CA VAL A 251 -3.39 6.41 7.26
C VAL A 251 -4.28 5.45 6.47
N ARG A 252 -3.69 4.52 5.72
CA ARG A 252 -4.42 3.56 4.89
C ARG A 252 -5.32 2.60 5.68
N SER A 253 -4.90 2.17 6.86
CA SER A 253 -5.69 1.28 7.73
C SER A 253 -6.86 2.01 8.40
N ASN A 254 -6.84 3.36 8.36
CA ASN A 254 -7.86 4.24 8.89
C ASN A 254 -8.64 4.94 7.75
N GLU A 255 -8.62 4.36 6.54
CA GLU A 255 -9.45 4.84 5.43
C GLU A 255 -10.93 4.91 5.80
N GLY A 256 -11.59 5.98 5.37
CA GLY A 256 -13.00 6.25 5.67
C GLY A 256 -13.25 6.86 7.05
N LEU A 257 -12.23 7.11 7.87
CA LEU A 257 -12.38 8.01 9.03
C LEU A 257 -12.34 9.46 8.55
N VAL A 258 -13.33 10.27 8.92
CA VAL A 258 -13.28 11.72 8.78
C VAL A 258 -12.50 12.27 9.97
N VAL A 259 -11.42 13.00 9.67
CA VAL A 259 -10.56 13.61 10.68
C VAL A 259 -10.41 15.10 10.46
N SER A 260 -10.13 15.82 11.55
CA SER A 260 -9.61 17.17 11.51
C SER A 260 -8.13 17.15 11.89
N ILE A 261 -7.31 17.90 11.15
CA ILE A 261 -5.87 18.04 11.38
C ILE A 261 -5.57 19.52 11.64
N ASP A 262 -5.04 19.81 12.82
CA ASP A 262 -4.53 21.13 13.20
C ASP A 262 -3.00 21.11 13.17
N VAL A 263 -2.41 22.13 12.53
CA VAL A 263 -0.96 22.30 12.29
C VAL A 263 -0.48 23.70 12.67
#